data_AF-A0AAW5TNQ6-F1
#
_entry.id   AF-A0AAW5TNQ6-F1
#
_cell.length_a   1.000
_cell.length_b   1.000
_cell.length_c   1.000
_cell.angle_alpha   90.00
_cell.angle_beta   90.00
_cell.angle_gamma   90.00
#
_symmetry.space_group_name_H-M   'P 1'
#
loop_
_entity.id
_entity.type
_entity.pdbx_description
1 polymer ?
#
loop_
_entity_poly.entity_id
_entity_poly.type
_entity_poly.pdbx_seq_one_letter_code
_entity_poly.pdbx_strand_id
1 'polypeptide(L)'
;LTRIARWWFDRTGDIAESHYLPGGVPRDIAARGILVRALRMLPYEVLVRGYLTAGAVRSLETLGTLDAMRYDGAIELGAKLELPWVGIAEKRRPGCPDIPIPWDEFMRRVGESTAERVRVLALN
;
A
#
# COMPACT_ATOMS: atom_id res chain seq x y z
N LEU A 1 10.63 9.68 -10.82
CA LEU A 1 9.41 8.97 -10.35
C LEU A 1 8.49 8.57 -11.51
N THR A 2 8.00 9.49 -12.34
CA THR A 2 7.07 9.19 -13.47
C THR A 2 7.50 8.02 -14.37
N ARG A 3 8.76 7.99 -14.81
CA ARG A 3 9.30 6.88 -15.63
C ARG A 3 9.29 5.53 -14.91
N ILE A 4 9.60 5.53 -13.61
CA ILE A 4 9.60 4.32 -12.77
C ILE A 4 8.16 3.84 -12.55
N ALA A 5 7.21 4.75 -12.32
CA ALA A 5 5.80 4.40 -12.18
C ALA A 5 5.25 3.71 -13.44
N ARG A 6 5.50 4.29 -14.64
CA ARG A 6 5.10 3.67 -15.92
C ARG A 6 5.71 2.28 -16.11
N TRP A 7 7.01 2.14 -15.80
CA TRP A 7 7.70 0.85 -15.89
C TRP A 7 7.06 -0.24 -15.01
N TRP A 8 6.54 0.14 -13.83
CA TRP A 8 5.81 -0.77 -12.94
C TRP A 8 4.39 -1.06 -13.44
N PHE A 9 3.65 -0.05 -13.90
CA PHE A 9 2.32 -0.28 -14.49
C PHE A 9 2.35 -1.28 -15.65
N ASP A 10 3.39 -1.21 -16.49
CA ASP A 10 3.57 -2.16 -17.60
C ASP A 10 3.90 -3.59 -17.11
N ARG A 11 4.52 -3.73 -15.95
CA ARG A 11 5.00 -5.02 -15.40
C ARG A 11 4.02 -5.73 -14.49
N THR A 12 3.08 -5.00 -13.91
CA THR A 12 2.07 -5.54 -13.00
C THR A 12 0.69 -5.55 -13.63
N GLY A 13 0.58 -5.32 -14.95
CA GLY A 13 -0.70 -5.22 -15.65
C GLY A 13 -1.46 -6.55 -15.75
N ASP A 14 -0.76 -7.67 -15.62
CA ASP A 14 -1.32 -9.02 -15.49
C ASP A 14 -1.80 -9.34 -14.07
N ILE A 15 -1.31 -8.60 -13.07
CA ILE A 15 -1.73 -8.71 -11.66
C ILE A 15 -2.92 -7.80 -11.39
N ALA A 16 -2.82 -6.50 -11.73
CA ALA A 16 -3.83 -5.50 -11.44
C ALA A 16 -3.96 -4.47 -12.57
N GLU A 17 -5.20 -4.14 -12.95
CA GLU A 17 -5.45 -3.01 -13.84
C GLU A 17 -5.05 -1.70 -13.14
N SER A 18 -4.20 -0.92 -13.80
CA SER A 18 -3.82 0.41 -13.33
C SER A 18 -4.74 1.49 -13.92
N HIS A 19 -4.81 2.65 -13.28
CA HIS A 19 -5.50 3.80 -13.87
C HIS A 19 -4.72 4.50 -14.98
N TYR A 20 -3.52 4.03 -15.34
CA TYR A 20 -2.65 4.66 -16.32
C TYR A 20 -3.23 4.52 -17.73
N LEU A 21 -3.29 5.63 -18.47
CA LEU A 21 -3.69 5.66 -19.88
C LEU A 21 -2.50 6.04 -20.76
N PRO A 22 -2.23 5.31 -21.84
CA PRO A 22 -1.14 5.63 -22.76
C PRO A 22 -1.44 6.92 -23.55
N GLY A 23 -0.41 7.74 -23.78
CA GLY A 23 -0.51 8.97 -24.57
C GLY A 23 -1.21 10.14 -23.87
N GLY A 24 -1.59 11.15 -24.66
CA GLY A 24 -2.42 12.28 -24.20
C GLY A 24 -1.79 13.24 -23.19
N VAL A 25 -0.50 13.12 -22.87
CA VAL A 25 0.22 14.05 -22.00
C VAL A 25 0.75 15.24 -22.81
N PRO A 26 0.40 16.49 -22.46
CA PRO A 26 0.93 17.69 -23.12
C PRO A 26 2.46 17.77 -23.13
N ARG A 27 3.04 18.34 -24.20
CA ARG A 27 4.49 18.34 -24.45
C ARG A 27 5.29 19.03 -23.34
N ASP A 28 4.77 20.11 -22.80
CA ASP A 28 5.36 20.92 -21.72
C ASP A 28 5.49 20.16 -20.38
N ILE A 29 4.69 19.11 -20.17
CA ILE A 29 4.76 18.26 -18.96
C ILE A 29 5.14 16.81 -19.25
N ALA A 30 5.47 16.44 -20.49
CA ALA A 30 5.65 15.05 -20.93
C ALA A 30 6.66 14.23 -20.09
N ALA A 31 7.69 14.90 -19.55
CA ALA A 31 8.72 14.27 -18.71
C ALA A 31 8.22 13.85 -17.32
N ARG A 32 7.15 14.48 -16.81
CA ARG A 32 6.67 14.33 -15.42
C ARG A 32 5.17 14.06 -15.27
N GLY A 33 4.35 14.27 -16.31
CA GLY A 33 2.92 14.03 -16.30
C GLY A 33 2.53 12.59 -16.66
N ILE A 34 1.37 12.14 -16.19
CA ILE A 34 0.74 10.87 -16.57
C ILE A 34 -0.75 11.17 -16.81
N LEU A 35 -1.31 10.64 -17.90
CA LEU A 35 -2.76 10.63 -18.11
C LEU A 35 -3.35 9.44 -17.36
N VAL A 36 -4.40 9.68 -16.59
CA VAL A 36 -5.04 8.64 -15.77
C VAL A 36 -6.55 8.67 -15.87
N ARG A 37 -7.18 7.52 -15.66
CA ARG A 37 -8.62 7.40 -15.43
C ARG A 37 -8.96 7.93 -14.03
N ALA A 38 -9.97 8.79 -13.93
CA ALA A 38 -10.51 9.20 -12.64
C ALA A 38 -11.17 7.99 -11.94
N LEU A 39 -10.83 7.77 -10.67
CA LEU A 39 -11.33 6.65 -9.86
C LEU A 39 -12.00 7.16 -8.58
N ARG A 40 -12.91 6.35 -8.03
CA ARG A 40 -13.33 6.46 -6.64
C ARG A 40 -12.31 5.71 -5.78
N MET A 41 -11.41 6.45 -5.16
CA MET A 41 -10.34 5.89 -4.34
C MET A 41 -10.88 5.25 -3.06
N LEU A 42 -10.32 4.10 -2.67
CA LEU A 42 -10.40 3.64 -1.29
C LEU A 42 -9.52 4.57 -0.44
N PRO A 43 -10.02 5.14 0.68
CA PRO A 43 -9.28 6.12 1.48
C PRO A 43 -8.28 5.43 2.43
N TYR A 44 -7.47 4.52 1.90
CA TYR A 44 -6.50 3.74 2.67
C TYR A 44 -5.16 3.66 1.95
N GLU A 45 -4.09 3.56 2.73
CA GLU A 45 -2.80 3.05 2.26
C GLU A 45 -2.75 1.53 2.43
N VAL A 46 -2.37 0.83 1.36
CA VAL A 46 -2.11 -0.61 1.38
C VAL A 46 -0.60 -0.80 1.44
N LEU A 47 -0.10 -1.23 2.60
CA LEU A 47 1.33 -1.42 2.84
C LEU A 47 1.68 -2.89 2.70
N VAL A 48 2.75 -3.19 1.96
CA VAL A 48 3.32 -4.53 1.88
C VAL A 48 4.75 -4.50 2.39
N ARG A 49 5.07 -5.33 3.37
CA ARG A 49 6.39 -5.40 3.99
C ARG A 49 7.00 -6.78 3.78
N GLY A 50 8.20 -6.83 3.21
CA GLY A 50 9.04 -8.04 3.25
C GLY A 50 10.06 -8.02 4.39
N TYR A 51 10.26 -6.86 5.02
CA TYR A 51 11.31 -6.62 6.02
C TYR A 51 10.83 -5.63 7.09
N LEU A 52 11.33 -5.78 8.31
CA LEU A 52 11.13 -4.83 9.40
C LEU A 52 12.05 -3.61 9.23
N THR A 53 11.44 -2.43 9.09
CA THR A 53 12.17 -1.15 9.05
C THR A 53 12.13 -0.44 10.40
N ALA A 54 12.88 0.65 10.55
CA ALA A 54 12.97 1.39 11.81
C ALA A 54 11.60 1.83 12.36
N GLY A 55 10.64 2.18 11.49
CA GLY A 55 9.28 2.52 11.91
C GLY A 55 8.51 1.30 12.43
N ALA A 56 8.64 0.15 11.76
CA ALA A 56 8.00 -1.10 12.16
C ALA A 56 8.55 -1.61 13.50
N VAL A 57 9.88 -1.63 13.67
CA VAL A 57 10.54 -2.00 14.92
C VAL A 57 10.07 -1.12 16.07
N ARG A 58 10.07 0.21 15.88
CA ARG A 58 9.58 1.13 16.91
C ARG A 58 8.12 0.86 17.30
N SER A 59 7.25 0.59 16.33
CA SER A 59 5.84 0.26 16.61
C SER A 59 5.73 -1.02 17.44
N LEU A 60 6.53 -2.03 17.12
CA LEU A 60 6.58 -3.29 17.87
C LEU A 60 7.11 -3.11 19.29
N GLU A 61 8.17 -2.33 19.47
CA GLU A 61 8.74 -2.05 20.80
C GLU A 61 7.81 -1.23 21.68
N THR A 62 7.07 -0.27 21.10
CA THR A 62 6.23 0.68 21.86
C THR A 62 4.79 0.22 22.03
N LEU A 63 4.20 -0.41 21.02
CA LEU A 63 2.79 -0.81 20.98
C LEU A 63 2.59 -2.33 20.95
N GLY A 64 3.64 -3.13 20.76
CA GLY A 64 3.52 -4.58 20.61
C GLY A 64 2.82 -5.01 19.31
N THR A 65 2.68 -4.11 18.33
CA THR A 65 1.94 -4.37 17.09
C THR A 65 2.69 -3.87 15.85
N LEU A 66 2.52 -4.61 14.75
CA LEU A 66 2.92 -4.23 13.41
C LEU A 66 1.67 -3.87 12.61
N ASP A 67 1.57 -2.62 12.15
CA ASP A 67 0.40 -2.13 11.41
C ASP A 67 -0.94 -2.43 12.13
N ALA A 68 -0.98 -2.17 13.45
CA ALA A 68 -2.13 -2.41 14.33
C ALA A 68 -2.56 -3.88 14.52
N MET A 69 -1.73 -4.86 14.13
CA MET A 69 -1.97 -6.27 14.40
C MET A 69 -0.82 -6.88 15.21
N ARG A 70 -1.10 -7.96 15.95
CA ARG A 70 -0.12 -8.68 16.75
C ARG A 70 0.93 -9.33 15.85
N TYR A 71 2.19 -9.24 16.23
CA TYR A 71 3.32 -9.86 15.53
C TYR A 71 4.16 -10.61 16.54
N ASP A 72 4.31 -11.91 16.32
CA ASP A 72 5.02 -12.81 17.24
C ASP A 72 6.42 -13.20 16.73
N GLY A 73 6.89 -12.58 15.63
CA GLY A 73 8.20 -12.83 15.06
C GLY A 73 9.33 -12.04 15.73
N ALA A 74 10.55 -12.23 15.26
CA ALA A 74 11.72 -11.50 15.76
C ALA A 74 11.58 -9.99 15.47
N ILE A 75 11.94 -9.17 16.47
CA ILE A 75 11.92 -7.71 16.41
C ILE A 75 13.36 -7.22 16.23
N GLU A 76 13.85 -7.29 15.00
CA GLU A 76 15.20 -6.82 14.64
C GLU A 76 15.13 -5.92 13.40
N LEU A 77 15.91 -4.84 13.40
CA LEU A 77 15.98 -3.92 12.26
C LEU A 77 16.57 -4.63 11.04
N GLY A 78 15.81 -4.63 9.94
CA GLY A 78 16.20 -5.30 8.70
C GLY A 78 15.87 -6.80 8.69
N ALA A 79 15.21 -7.33 9.72
CA ALA A 79 14.77 -8.71 9.72
C ALA A 79 13.81 -8.97 8.56
N LYS A 80 14.04 -10.06 7.82
CA LYS A 80 13.14 -10.54 6.78
C LYS A 80 11.93 -11.21 7.43
N LEU A 81 10.73 -10.88 6.94
CA LEU A 81 9.51 -11.57 7.34
C LEU A 81 9.40 -12.91 6.62
N GLU A 82 8.89 -13.94 7.30
CA GLU A 82 8.71 -15.28 6.70
C GLU A 82 7.77 -15.23 5.49
N LEU A 83 6.71 -14.44 5.61
CA LEU A 83 5.78 -14.10 4.54
C LEU A 83 5.62 -12.58 4.45
N PRO A 84 5.35 -12.01 3.26
CA PRO A 84 5.06 -10.59 3.15
C PRO A 84 3.85 -10.22 4.02
N TRP A 85 3.98 -9.11 4.75
CA TRP A 85 2.95 -8.59 5.64
C TRP A 85 2.14 -7.51 4.96
N VAL A 86 0.81 -7.62 5.03
CA VAL A 86 -0.11 -6.60 4.51
C VAL A 86 -0.66 -5.78 5.66
N GLY A 87 -0.32 -4.49 5.69
CA GLY A 87 -0.85 -3.51 6.62
C GLY A 87 -1.82 -2.55 5.93
N ILE A 88 -2.78 -2.03 6.68
CA ILE A 88 -3.72 -1.02 6.21
C ILE A 88 -3.63 0.22 7.10
N ALA A 89 -3.56 1.40 6.50
CA ALA A 89 -3.69 2.66 7.21
C ALA A 89 -4.79 3.54 6.61
N GLU A 90 -5.63 4.13 7.46
CA GLU A 90 -6.65 5.09 7.06
C GLU A 90 -5.99 6.41 6.66
N LYS A 91 -6.30 6.89 5.44
CA LYS A 91 -5.89 8.21 4.97
C LYS A 91 -6.72 9.28 5.65
N ARG A 92 -6.07 10.11 6.45
CA ARG A 92 -6.73 11.22 7.15
C ARG A 92 -6.74 12.49 6.30
N ARG A 93 -7.29 13.57 6.87
CA ARG A 93 -7.32 14.89 6.24
C ARG A 93 -5.90 15.34 5.88
N PRO A 94 -5.71 16.13 4.82
CA PRO A 94 -4.39 16.63 4.43
C PRO A 94 -3.66 17.29 5.62
N GLY A 95 -2.41 16.89 5.83
CA GLY A 95 -1.57 17.35 6.94
C GLY A 95 -1.64 16.47 8.20
N CYS A 96 -2.58 15.52 8.29
CA CYS A 96 -2.59 14.50 9.34
C CYS A 96 -1.78 13.27 8.92
N PRO A 97 -1.12 12.56 9.86
CA PRO A 97 -0.55 11.25 9.58
C PRO A 97 -1.66 10.23 9.32
N ASP A 98 -1.36 9.28 8.45
CA ASP A 98 -2.19 8.09 8.25
C ASP A 98 -2.16 7.23 9.51
N ILE A 99 -3.28 6.57 9.81
CA ILE A 99 -3.42 5.78 11.04
C ILE A 99 -3.58 4.31 10.69
N PRO A 100 -2.67 3.43 11.14
CA PRO A 100 -2.85 1.99 11.00
C PRO A 100 -4.16 1.53 11.64
N ILE A 101 -4.91 0.69 10.92
CA ILE A 101 -6.12 0.07 11.44
C ILE A 101 -6.00 -1.46 11.41
N PRO A 102 -6.59 -2.17 12.37
CA PRO A 102 -6.67 -3.63 12.33
C PRO A 102 -7.36 -4.15 11.06
N TRP A 103 -6.93 -5.31 10.58
CA TRP A 103 -7.47 -5.91 9.34
C TRP A 103 -8.98 -6.17 9.42
N ASP A 104 -9.47 -6.62 10.57
CA ASP A 104 -10.89 -6.84 10.83
C ASP A 104 -11.70 -5.53 10.73
N GLU A 105 -11.11 -4.40 11.15
CA GLU A 105 -11.73 -3.09 10.98
C GLU A 105 -11.77 -2.65 9.52
N PHE A 106 -10.68 -2.81 8.79
CA PHE A 106 -10.67 -2.56 7.35
C PHE A 106 -11.77 -3.38 6.65
N MET A 107 -11.84 -4.67 6.95
CA MET A 107 -12.84 -5.59 6.40
C MET A 107 -14.28 -5.15 6.70
N ARG A 108 -14.58 -4.73 7.94
CA ARG A 108 -15.90 -4.17 8.29
C ARG A 108 -16.24 -2.91 7.48
N ARG A 109 -15.25 -2.06 7.20
CA ARG A 109 -15.46 -0.78 6.51
C ARG A 109 -15.61 -0.92 4.99
N VAL A 110 -14.90 -1.84 4.34
CA VAL A 110 -14.93 -2.01 2.86
C VAL A 110 -15.70 -3.25 2.37
N GLY A 111 -16.08 -4.12 3.30
CA GLY A 111 -16.67 -5.44 3.02
C GLY A 111 -15.60 -6.50 2.75
N GLU A 112 -15.90 -7.74 3.14
CA GLU A 112 -15.00 -8.89 3.05
C GLU A 112 -14.46 -9.13 1.64
N SER A 113 -15.33 -9.16 0.64
CA SER A 113 -14.93 -9.37 -0.76
C SER A 113 -13.94 -8.31 -1.27
N THR A 114 -14.12 -7.04 -0.89
CA THR A 114 -13.20 -5.97 -1.27
C THR A 114 -11.87 -6.11 -0.54
N ALA A 115 -11.90 -6.36 0.77
CA ALA A 115 -10.71 -6.51 1.59
C ALA A 115 -9.84 -7.68 1.10
N GLU A 116 -10.47 -8.81 0.75
CA GLU A 116 -9.75 -9.97 0.23
C GLU A 116 -9.16 -9.71 -1.15
N ARG A 117 -9.89 -9.03 -2.06
CA ARG A 117 -9.30 -8.61 -3.34
C ARG A 117 -8.08 -7.71 -3.15
N VAL A 118 -8.11 -6.78 -2.19
CA VAL A 118 -6.94 -5.95 -1.86
C VAL A 118 -5.77 -6.81 -1.40
N ARG A 119 -6.01 -7.78 -0.50
CA ARG A 119 -4.97 -8.69 -0.02
C ARG A 119 -4.34 -9.50 -1.14
N VAL A 120 -5.17 -10.12 -1.98
CA VAL A 120 -4.73 -10.94 -3.11
C VAL A 120 -3.89 -10.10 -4.06
N LEU A 121 -4.37 -8.94 -4.49
CA LEU A 121 -3.63 -8.07 -5.43
C LEU A 121 -2.34 -7.51 -4.83
N ALA A 122 -2.26 -7.34 -3.51
CA ALA A 122 -1.06 -6.85 -2.84
C ALA A 122 0.05 -7.91 -2.68
N LEU A 123 -0.29 -9.20 -2.78
CA LEU A 123 0.63 -10.32 -2.52
C LEU A 123 1.02 -11.14 -3.76
N ASN A 124 0.40 -10.87 -4.92
CA ASN A 124 0.77 -11.46 -6.21
C ASN A 124 1.70 -10.52 -6.98
#